data_AF-A0A4R6JR08-F1
#
_entry.id   AF-A0A4R6JR08-F1
#
_cell.length_a   1.000
_cell.length_b   1.000
_cell.length_c   1.000
_cell.angle_alpha   90.00
_cell.angle_beta   90.00
_cell.angle_gamma   90.00
#
_symmetry.space_group_name_H-M   'P 1'
#
loop_
_entity.id
_entity.type
_entity.pdbx_description
1 polymer ?
#
loop_
_entity_poly.entity_id
_entity_poly.type
_entity_poly.pdbx_seq_one_letter_code
_entity_poly.pdbx_strand_id
1 'polypeptide(L)' 'MRDALAAVAGEGGANAVPLTREETLEMLALSEVVIRKAGYARQSMVRVARDAGASWAQIGAALGTTKQAAWEAHNRRPEA' A
#
# COMPACT_ATOMS: atom_id res chain seq x y z
N MET A 1 0.40 -13.73 -5.30
CA MET A 1 -0.11 -12.34 -5.34
C MET A 1 1.02 -11.32 -5.51
N ARG A 2 2.07 -11.33 -4.66
CA ARG A 2 3.21 -10.39 -4.78
C ARG A 2 3.90 -10.49 -6.15
N ASP A 3 4.08 -11.71 -6.67
CA ASP A 3 4.68 -11.92 -8.01
C ASP A 3 3.77 -11.44 -9.15
N ALA A 4 2.44 -11.54 -8.97
CA ALA A 4 1.47 -11.01 -9.93
C ALA A 4 1.46 -9.47 -9.95
N LEU A 5 1.67 -8.83 -8.79
CA LEU A 5 1.84 -7.37 -8.71
C LEU A 5 3.18 -6.92 -9.32
N ALA A 6 4.24 -7.70 -9.12
CA ALA A 6 5.55 -7.42 -9.74
C ALA A 6 5.50 -7.53 -11.27
N ALA A 7 4.73 -8.47 -11.81
CA ALA A 7 4.50 -8.59 -13.26
C ALA A 7 3.81 -7.34 -13.83
N VAL A 8 2.75 -6.84 -13.19
CA VAL A 8 2.05 -5.61 -13.61
C VAL A 8 2.97 -4.37 -13.60
N ALA A 9 3.91 -4.29 -12.64
CA ALA A 9 4.87 -3.19 -12.59
C ALA A 9 5.93 -3.25 -13.71
N GLY A 10 6.20 -4.44 -14.25
CA GLY A 10 7.23 -4.67 -15.27
C GLY A 10 6.75 -4.52 -16.73
N GLU A 11 5.44 -4.53 -16.98
CA GLU A 11 4.89 -4.48 -18.34
C GLU A 11 4.76 -3.04 -18.93
N GLY A 12 5.26 -2.03 -18.21
CA GLY A 12 5.35 -0.64 -18.65
C GLY A 12 6.52 -0.36 -19.61
N GLY A 13 6.56 -1.07 -20.74
CA GLY A 13 6.97 -0.54 -22.04
C GLY A 13 8.42 -0.09 -22.27
N ALA A 14 9.26 -1.01 -22.74
CA ALA A 14 10.42 -0.66 -23.58
C ALA A 14 10.02 -0.09 -24.98
N ASN A 15 8.71 -0.01 -25.27
CA ASN A 15 8.13 0.43 -26.53
C ASN A 15 6.87 1.32 -26.35
N ALA A 16 6.61 1.83 -25.13
CA ALA A 16 5.48 2.73 -24.91
C ALA A 16 5.85 4.14 -25.36
N VAL A 17 4.95 4.79 -26.11
CA VAL A 17 5.08 6.23 -26.42
C VAL A 17 5.13 6.98 -25.08
N PRO A 18 6.10 7.90 -24.87
CA PRO A 18 6.16 8.69 -23.65
C PRO A 18 4.87 9.47 -23.44
N LEU A 19 4.35 9.46 -22.21
CA LEU A 19 3.16 10.24 -21.85
C LEU A 19 3.40 11.72 -22.13
N THR A 20 2.35 12.40 -22.61
CA THR A 20 2.32 13.86 -22.63
C THR A 20 2.33 14.40 -21.20
N ARG A 21 2.60 15.71 -21.06
CA ARG A 21 2.57 16.39 -19.77
C ARG A 21 1.19 16.27 -19.10
N GLU A 22 0.11 16.38 -19.88
CA GLU A 22 -1.26 16.30 -19.36
C GLU A 22 -1.56 14.90 -18.84
N GLU A 23 -1.29 13.86 -19.63
CA GLU A 23 -1.44 12.46 -19.21
C GLU A 23 -0.59 12.12 -17.99
N THR A 24 0.63 12.68 -17.88
CA THR A 24 1.49 12.48 -16.71
C THR A 24 0.86 13.08 -15.44
N LEU A 25 0.26 14.27 -15.53
CA LEU A 25 -0.43 14.91 -14.43
C LEU A 25 -1.71 14.15 -14.04
N GLU A 26 -2.44 13.61 -15.02
CA GLU A 26 -3.59 12.74 -14.77
C GLU A 26 -3.18 11.44 -14.06
N MET A 27 -2.10 10.80 -14.51
CA MET A 27 -1.57 9.60 -13.88
C MET A 27 -1.11 9.87 -12.43
N LEU A 28 -0.52 11.03 -12.16
CA LEU A 28 -0.19 11.44 -10.80
C LEU A 28 -1.45 11.59 -9.95
N ALA A 29 -2.47 12.31 -10.43
CA ALA A 29 -3.74 12.47 -9.73
C ALA A 29 -4.44 11.12 -9.47
N LEU A 30 -4.38 10.19 -10.43
CA LEU A 30 -4.92 8.84 -10.28
C LEU A 30 -4.15 8.04 -9.22
N SER A 31 -2.82 8.11 -9.23
CA SER A 31 -1.98 7.42 -8.25
C SER A 31 -2.29 7.85 -6.81
N GLU A 32 -2.58 9.14 -6.59
CA GLU A 32 -3.00 9.66 -5.28
C GLU A 32 -4.33 9.05 -4.81
N VAL A 33 -5.30 8.87 -5.71
CA VAL A 33 -6.57 8.21 -5.38
C VAL A 33 -6.34 6.75 -5.01
N VAL A 34 -5.49 6.05 -5.75
CA VAL A 34 -5.13 4.65 -5.48
C VAL A 34 -4.42 4.51 -4.14
N ILE A 35 -3.44 5.37 -3.84
CA ILE A 35 -2.70 5.37 -2.57
C ILE A 35 -3.65 5.58 -1.40
N ARG A 36 -4.55 6.58 -1.47
CA ARG A 36 -5.54 6.83 -0.41
C ARG A 36 -6.47 5.64 -0.19
N LYS A 37 -6.99 5.05 -1.26
CA LYS A 37 -7.91 3.90 -1.18
C LYS A 37 -7.21 2.65 -0.63
N ALA A 38 -5.98 2.40 -1.07
CA ALA A 38 -5.15 1.31 -0.54
C ALA A 38 -4.82 1.50 0.95
N GLY A 39 -4.59 2.75 1.39
CA GLY A 39 -4.40 3.09 2.80
C GLY A 39 -5.61 2.70 3.67
N TYR A 40 -6.82 3.07 3.26
CA TYR A 40 -8.04 2.70 3.99
C TYR A 40 -8.28 1.20 4.03
N ALA A 41 -8.11 0.51 2.90
CA ALA A 41 -8.23 -0.94 2.83
C ALA A 41 -7.22 -1.62 3.77
N ARG A 42 -5.98 -1.11 3.83
CA ARG A 42 -4.93 -1.63 4.73
C ARG A 42 -5.32 -1.52 6.20
N GLN A 43 -5.85 -0.38 6.65
CA GLN A 43 -6.30 -0.24 8.05
C GLN A 43 -7.40 -1.25 8.40
N SER A 44 -8.33 -1.50 7.48
CA SER A 44 -9.37 -2.52 7.66
C SER A 44 -8.77 -3.93 7.78
N MET A 45 -7.87 -4.30 6.85
CA MET A 45 -7.22 -5.62 6.85
C MET A 45 -6.34 -5.85 8.09
N VAL A 46 -5.65 -4.82 8.59
CA VAL A 46 -4.87 -4.92 9.83
C VAL A 46 -5.79 -5.23 11.02
N ARG A 47 -6.95 -4.56 11.12
CA ARG A 47 -7.93 -4.86 12.18
C ARG A 47 -8.46 -6.29 12.08
N VAL A 48 -8.88 -6.73 10.90
CA VAL A 48 -9.32 -8.12 10.67
C VAL A 48 -8.23 -9.13 11.05
N ALA A 49 -6.97 -8.87 10.69
CA ALA A 49 -5.86 -9.74 11.06
C ALA A 49 -5.63 -9.77 12.59
N ARG A 50 -5.76 -8.62 13.26
CA ARG A 50 -5.67 -8.53 14.73
C ARG A 50 -6.80 -9.31 15.41
N ASP A 51 -8.03 -9.19 14.90
CA ASP A 51 -9.19 -9.91 15.42
C ASP A 51 -9.07 -11.43 15.20
N ALA A 52 -8.40 -11.85 14.11
CA ALA A 52 -8.03 -13.24 13.85
C ALA A 52 -6.82 -13.74 14.68
N GLY A 53 -6.28 -12.91 15.59
CA GLY A 53 -5.19 -13.28 16.50
C GLY A 53 -3.77 -13.08 15.96
N ALA A 54 -3.59 -12.47 14.78
CA ALA A 54 -2.25 -12.23 14.24
C ALA A 54 -1.48 -11.24 15.12
N SER A 55 -0.24 -11.58 15.50
CA SER A 55 0.64 -10.70 16.27
C SER A 55 1.15 -9.51 15.44
N TRP A 56 1.57 -8.44 16.11
CA TRP A 56 2.21 -7.29 15.45
C TRP A 56 3.50 -7.65 14.70
N ALA A 57 4.20 -8.71 15.12
CA ALA A 57 5.37 -9.22 14.40
C ALA A 57 4.98 -9.83 13.05
N GLN A 58 3.92 -10.65 13.01
CA GLN A 58 3.39 -11.22 11.78
C GLN A 58 2.84 -10.14 10.83
N ILE A 59 2.13 -9.15 11.37
CA ILE A 59 1.62 -8.01 10.60
C ILE A 59 2.78 -7.17 10.03
N GLY A 60 3.80 -6.87 10.84
CA GLY A 60 4.99 -6.17 10.37
C GLY A 60 5.69 -6.90 9.22
N ALA A 61 5.91 -8.21 9.38
CA ALA A 61 6.51 -9.05 8.34
C ALA A 61 5.70 -9.05 7.04
N ALA A 62 4.37 -9.15 7.11
CA ALA A 62 3.49 -9.10 5.94
C ALA A 62 3.51 -7.74 5.23
N LEU A 63 3.64 -6.65 6.00
CA LEU A 63 3.73 -5.28 5.48
C LEU A 63 5.14 -4.88 5.03
N GLY A 64 6.15 -5.71 5.28
CA GLY A 64 7.56 -5.38 5.01
C GLY A 64 8.12 -4.31 5.94
N THR A 65 7.63 -4.24 7.18
CA THR A 65 8.05 -3.28 8.20
C THR A 65 8.37 -3.97 9.52
N THR A 66 8.90 -3.23 10.49
CA THR A 66 9.20 -3.78 11.82
C THR A 66 7.93 -3.95 12.65
N LYS A 67 7.97 -4.83 13.67
CA LYS A 67 6.91 -4.96 14.67
C LYS A 67 6.53 -3.61 15.29
N GLN A 68 7.54 -2.81 15.65
CA GLN A 68 7.36 -1.52 16.31
C GLN A 68 6.65 -0.53 15.39
N ALA A 69 7.14 -0.40 14.15
CA ALA A 69 6.52 0.49 13.16
C ALA A 69 5.06 0.07 12.85
N ALA A 70 4.77 -1.23 12.78
CA ALA A 70 3.40 -1.72 12.60
C ALA A 70 2.49 -1.36 13.80
N TRP A 71 2.98 -1.47 15.03
CA TRP A 71 2.23 -1.08 16.22
C TRP A 71 1.98 0.43 16.28
N GLU A 72 3.00 1.25 16.05
CA GLU A 72 2.87 2.71 16.07
C GLU A 72 1.87 3.20 15.01
N ALA A 73 1.95 2.67 13.79
CA ALA A 73 1.10 3.08 12.68
C ALA A 73 -0.39 2.72 12.86
N HIS A 74 -0.71 1.72 13.70
CA HIS A 74 -2.06 1.13 13.74
C HIS A 74 -2.69 1.05 15.13
N ASN A 75 -1.95 1.36 16.19
CA ASN A 75 -2.43 1.20 17.56
C ASN A 75 -2.36 2.50 18.38
N ARG A 76 -1.58 3.49 17.93
CA ARG A 76 -1.52 4.80 18.58
C ARG A 76 -2.63 5.68 18.01
N ARG A 77 -3.55 6.14 18.86
CA ARG A 77 -4.43 7.26 18.50
C ARG A 77 -3.56 8.52 18.43
N PRO A 78 -3.75 9.41 17.45
CA PRO A 78 -3.16 10.73 17.55
C PRO A 78 -3.68 11.36 18.84
N GLU A 79 -2.77 11.77 19.72
CA GLU A 79 -3.12 12.65 20.84
C GLU A 79 -3.79 13.91 20.25
N ALA A 80 -4.97 14.25 20.78
CA ALA A 80 -5.79 15.37 20.34
C ALA A 80 -5.26 16.71 20.85
#